data_AF-A0A6J7QLF3-F1
#
_entry.id   AF-A0A6J7QLF3-F1
#
_cell.length_a   1.000
_cell.length_b   1.000
_cell.length_c   1.000
_cell.angle_alpha   90.00
_cell.angle_beta   90.00
_cell.angle_gamma   90.00
#
_symmetry.space_group_name_H-M   'P 1'
#
loop_
_entity.id
_entity.type
_entity.pdbx_description
1 polymer ?
#
loop_
_entity_poly.entity_id
_entity_poly.type
_entity_poly.pdbx_seq_one_letter_code
_entity_poly.pdbx_strand_id
1 'polypeptide(L)'
;MKWRVAVHGVAAIVVLSCSSASQHVSASSQPITTLPPLEGLAKISVANEHKGGYNRSLFGENKDLDKDGCNTRAEVLERDSMQAVQKSGARCTVTSGKWLSPYDGRTWLLGRDVQIDHLVSLKEVWDSGGWAWSATQRSDYANELGNHIVLNVVTNSENVKKGEKDPSNYLPPLVSYRCTYLANWVAVKVQWKLSMDQSEYGRIKKLLQSCGTTTSTSTSSSTSTTLLRSSTSIASGEVAPVAAGSTAALLASIVVENEYTSGYVRELFPHWKDLDGNGCDTREEVLIRDSLTKAQVDPYGCVVVAGDWLSPYDAARWSDKGNVDIDHVVALKEAWDSGAWAWTTAQRTLYANDLSDPRTLLAVTDSVNQSKSDKDPSNWLPPLASYHCTYISDWVSIKARWKLSMDQSEYGRVKKLVDSCGTSVTSPTSSVTVPVAPPSVSSTVPSGVKYVSPGAYCSPIGAQGIAESKVSYLCATTSATGEPYANGRARWRKG
;
A
#
# COMPACT_ATOMS: atom_id res chain seq x y z
N MET A 1 -80.08 5.53 7.75
CA MET A 1 -79.00 4.92 8.55
C MET A 1 -78.25 3.92 7.68
N LYS A 2 -76.92 4.08 7.57
CA LYS A 2 -75.99 3.08 7.00
C LYS A 2 -76.08 1.81 7.88
N TRP A 3 -75.77 0.61 7.39
CA TRP A 3 -74.43 0.02 7.51
C TRP A 3 -74.26 -1.15 6.53
N ARG A 4 -73.00 -1.30 6.09
CA ARG A 4 -72.53 -2.15 5.01
C ARG A 4 -72.24 -3.58 5.50
N VAL A 5 -72.46 -4.55 4.62
CA VAL A 5 -72.07 -5.95 4.74
C VAL A 5 -70.53 -6.07 4.65
N ALA A 6 -69.91 -6.76 5.60
CA ALA A 6 -68.48 -7.09 5.58
C ALA A 6 -68.29 -8.58 5.28
N VAL A 7 -67.76 -8.88 4.09
CA VAL A 7 -67.32 -10.22 3.69
C VAL A 7 -65.94 -10.47 4.30
N HIS A 8 -65.81 -11.55 5.08
CA HIS A 8 -64.52 -11.99 5.63
C HIS A 8 -63.75 -12.78 4.57
N GLY A 9 -62.76 -12.15 3.94
CA GLY A 9 -61.73 -12.83 3.15
C GLY A 9 -60.53 -13.16 4.04
N VAL A 10 -60.31 -14.44 4.31
CA VAL A 10 -59.09 -14.94 4.98
C VAL A 10 -57.98 -14.98 3.93
N ALA A 11 -57.02 -14.07 4.02
CA ALA A 11 -55.80 -14.12 3.20
C ALA A 11 -54.75 -14.98 3.92
N ALA A 12 -54.51 -16.19 3.41
CA ALA A 12 -53.37 -17.00 3.80
C ALA A 12 -52.09 -16.38 3.22
N ILE A 13 -51.21 -15.88 4.08
CA ILE A 13 -49.87 -15.42 3.70
C ILE A 13 -48.99 -16.68 3.54
N VAL A 14 -48.79 -17.11 2.29
CA VAL A 14 -47.73 -18.05 1.94
C VAL A 14 -46.44 -17.25 1.83
N VAL A 15 -45.56 -17.38 2.82
CA VAL A 15 -44.19 -16.86 2.74
C VAL A 15 -43.41 -17.81 1.82
N LEU A 16 -43.35 -17.50 0.53
CA LEU A 16 -42.39 -18.10 -0.38
C LEU A 16 -41.01 -17.50 -0.07
N SER A 17 -40.16 -18.26 0.62
CA SER A 17 -38.74 -17.99 0.74
C SER A 17 -38.08 -18.17 -0.63
N CYS A 18 -37.90 -17.08 -1.36
CA CYS A 18 -37.04 -17.04 -2.55
C CYS A 18 -35.59 -16.93 -2.08
N SER A 19 -34.88 -18.06 -2.06
CA SER A 19 -33.41 -18.07 -1.99
C SER A 19 -32.84 -17.53 -3.30
N SER A 20 -32.63 -16.22 -3.37
CA SER A 20 -31.86 -15.61 -4.46
C SER A 20 -30.37 -15.86 -4.17
N ALA A 21 -29.83 -16.92 -4.75
CA ALA A 21 -28.39 -17.06 -4.91
C ALA A 21 -27.90 -15.91 -5.79
N SER A 22 -27.23 -14.93 -5.19
CA SER A 22 -26.53 -13.87 -5.91
C SER A 22 -25.42 -14.50 -6.74
N GLN A 23 -25.70 -14.71 -8.03
CA GLN A 23 -24.66 -14.98 -9.01
C GLN A 23 -23.89 -13.67 -9.19
N HIS A 24 -22.76 -13.56 -8.50
CA HIS A 24 -21.76 -12.54 -8.80
C HIS A 24 -21.26 -12.79 -10.22
N VAL A 25 -21.65 -11.92 -11.14
CA VAL A 25 -21.02 -11.83 -12.46
C VAL A 25 -19.61 -11.31 -12.20
N SER A 26 -18.63 -12.21 -12.18
CA SER A 26 -17.21 -11.86 -12.21
C SER A 26 -16.93 -11.06 -13.48
N ALA A 27 -16.74 -9.75 -13.31
CA ALA A 27 -16.04 -8.95 -14.31
C ALA A 27 -14.61 -9.51 -14.40
N SER A 28 -14.29 -10.06 -15.57
CA SER A 28 -12.99 -10.60 -15.91
C SER A 28 -11.90 -9.54 -15.71
N SER A 29 -11.20 -9.59 -14.58
CA SER A 29 -9.98 -8.84 -14.30
C SER A 29 -8.82 -9.43 -15.09
N GLN A 30 -8.73 -9.06 -16.37
CA GLN A 30 -7.51 -9.28 -17.14
C GLN A 30 -6.40 -8.38 -16.57
N PRO A 31 -5.22 -8.91 -16.24
CA PRO A 31 -4.09 -8.09 -15.77
C PRO A 31 -3.62 -7.17 -16.91
N ILE A 32 -3.61 -5.85 -16.66
CA ILE A 32 -3.05 -4.87 -17.58
C ILE A 32 -1.53 -5.11 -17.63
N THR A 33 -1.05 -5.61 -18.76
CA THR A 33 0.38 -5.74 -19.05
C THR A 33 0.97 -4.33 -19.15
N THR A 34 1.80 -3.91 -18.19
CA THR A 34 2.45 -2.59 -18.22
C THR A 34 3.62 -2.62 -19.20
N LEU A 35 3.34 -2.18 -20.42
CA LEU A 35 4.33 -2.03 -21.48
C LEU A 35 5.35 -0.94 -21.11
N PRO A 36 6.62 -1.06 -21.53
CA PRO A 36 7.59 0.03 -21.46
C PRO A 36 6.98 1.34 -22.04
N PRO A 37 7.19 2.52 -21.44
CA PRO A 37 6.49 3.74 -21.85
C PRO A 37 6.64 4.11 -23.33
N LEU A 38 7.83 3.88 -23.92
CA LEU A 38 8.04 4.11 -25.35
C LEU A 38 7.30 3.10 -26.24
N GLU A 39 7.13 1.86 -25.77
CA GLU A 39 6.31 0.86 -26.46
C GLU A 39 4.82 1.16 -26.33
N GLY A 40 4.37 1.55 -25.13
CA GLY A 40 3.01 2.03 -24.91
C GLY A 40 2.70 3.23 -25.79
N LEU A 41 3.62 4.20 -25.88
CA LEU A 41 3.48 5.36 -26.75
C LEU A 41 3.30 4.95 -28.20
N ALA A 42 4.06 3.95 -28.69
CA ALA A 42 3.93 3.45 -30.06
C ALA A 42 2.56 2.79 -30.35
N LYS A 43 1.78 2.41 -29.33
CA LYS A 43 0.42 1.87 -29.48
C LYS A 43 -0.66 2.94 -29.50
N ILE A 44 -0.31 4.19 -29.20
CA ILE A 44 -1.26 5.31 -29.23
C ILE A 44 -1.42 5.81 -30.67
N SER A 45 -2.68 5.91 -31.12
CA SER A 45 -2.99 6.49 -32.42
C SER A 45 -2.69 7.98 -32.42
N VAL A 46 -1.96 8.44 -33.44
CA VAL A 46 -1.73 9.87 -33.67
C VAL A 46 -2.89 10.45 -34.47
N ALA A 47 -3.67 11.35 -33.88
CA ALA A 47 -4.84 11.96 -34.49
C ALA A 47 -5.08 13.38 -33.96
N ASN A 48 -5.70 14.24 -34.76
CA ASN A 48 -6.06 15.59 -34.36
C ASN A 48 -7.10 15.58 -33.23
N GLU A 49 -6.96 16.50 -32.30
CA GLU A 49 -7.88 16.65 -31.16
C GLU A 49 -9.26 17.17 -31.59
N HIS A 50 -10.30 16.72 -30.87
CA HIS A 50 -11.67 17.19 -31.02
C HIS A 50 -11.99 18.30 -30.00
N LYS A 51 -11.76 19.57 -30.36
CA LYS A 51 -11.90 20.71 -29.43
C LYS A 51 -13.33 21.19 -29.15
N GLY A 52 -14.33 20.68 -29.87
CA GLY A 52 -15.73 21.13 -29.76
C GLY A 52 -16.57 20.31 -28.78
N GLY A 53 -17.64 20.89 -28.24
CA GLY A 53 -18.69 20.13 -27.55
C GLY A 53 -18.37 19.61 -26.14
N TYR A 54 -17.17 19.87 -25.61
CA TYR A 54 -16.83 19.45 -24.25
C TYR A 54 -17.73 20.09 -23.21
N ASN A 55 -18.29 19.26 -22.34
CA ASN A 55 -18.96 19.69 -21.12
C ASN A 55 -18.63 18.68 -20.01
N ARG A 56 -18.05 19.16 -18.92
CA ARG A 56 -17.62 18.33 -17.78
C ARG A 56 -18.75 17.47 -17.20
N SER A 57 -19.98 17.99 -17.20
CA SER A 57 -21.15 17.24 -16.70
C SER A 57 -21.46 15.96 -17.48
N LEU A 58 -20.96 15.82 -18.71
CA LEU A 58 -21.13 14.61 -19.54
C LEU A 58 -20.38 13.39 -18.98
N PHE A 59 -19.47 13.59 -18.03
CA PHE A 59 -18.68 12.54 -17.39
C PHE A 59 -19.31 12.00 -16.11
N GLY A 60 -20.26 12.70 -15.47
CA GLY A 60 -20.94 12.18 -14.28
C GLY A 60 -19.99 11.72 -13.16
N GLU A 61 -19.15 12.64 -12.67
CA GLU A 61 -18.18 12.43 -11.60
C GLU A 61 -18.83 12.22 -10.22
N ASN A 62 -18.05 11.74 -9.25
CA ASN A 62 -18.41 11.57 -7.85
C ASN A 62 -19.63 10.66 -7.66
N LYS A 63 -19.62 9.52 -8.34
CA LYS A 63 -20.64 8.49 -8.13
C LYS A 63 -20.32 7.64 -6.91
N ASP A 64 -21.39 7.24 -6.23
CA ASP A 64 -21.37 6.16 -5.25
C ASP A 64 -21.70 4.87 -6.02
N LEU A 65 -20.65 4.12 -6.38
CA LEU A 65 -20.75 2.99 -7.31
C LEU A 65 -21.20 1.70 -6.61
N ASP A 66 -20.75 1.48 -5.39
CA ASP A 66 -21.06 0.32 -4.55
C ASP A 66 -22.21 0.57 -3.56
N LYS A 67 -22.73 1.81 -3.51
CA LYS A 67 -23.91 2.23 -2.74
C LYS A 67 -23.70 2.14 -1.23
N ASP A 68 -22.47 2.38 -0.79
CA ASP A 68 -22.12 2.41 0.62
C ASP A 68 -22.35 3.81 1.25
N GLY A 69 -22.73 4.80 0.44
CA GLY A 69 -22.97 6.18 0.83
C GLY A 69 -21.78 7.11 0.59
N CYS A 70 -20.66 6.58 0.13
CA CYS A 70 -19.44 7.30 -0.16
C CYS A 70 -19.29 7.49 -1.68
N ASN A 71 -18.89 8.69 -2.11
CA ASN A 71 -18.70 8.94 -3.55
C ASN A 71 -17.24 8.69 -3.96
N THR A 72 -16.98 8.62 -5.27
CA THR A 72 -15.62 8.41 -5.81
C THR A 72 -14.55 9.30 -5.19
N ARG A 73 -14.85 10.56 -4.88
CA ARG A 73 -13.88 11.42 -4.18
C ARG A 73 -13.57 10.89 -2.78
N ALA A 74 -14.59 10.53 -2.01
CA ALA A 74 -14.40 9.94 -0.69
C ALA A 74 -13.62 8.62 -0.80
N GLU A 75 -13.94 7.77 -1.78
CA GLU A 75 -13.23 6.51 -2.06
C GLU A 75 -11.75 6.74 -2.33
N VAL A 76 -11.42 7.69 -3.22
CA VAL A 76 -10.01 7.97 -3.54
C VAL A 76 -9.28 8.60 -2.35
N LEU A 77 -9.93 9.51 -1.60
CA LEU A 77 -9.34 10.10 -0.41
C LEU A 77 -9.11 9.05 0.69
N GLU A 78 -9.98 8.07 0.84
CA GLU A 78 -9.78 6.97 1.78
C GLU A 78 -8.67 6.03 1.31
N ARG A 79 -8.72 5.63 0.03
CA ARG A 79 -7.73 4.74 -0.61
C ARG A 79 -6.30 5.27 -0.50
N ASP A 80 -6.11 6.56 -0.78
CA ASP A 80 -4.78 7.17 -0.90
C ASP A 80 -4.30 7.84 0.39
N SER A 81 -5.09 7.77 1.46
CA SER A 81 -4.65 8.27 2.77
C SER A 81 -3.62 7.31 3.37
N MET A 82 -2.49 7.86 3.82
CA MET A 82 -1.47 7.16 4.59
C MET A 82 -1.89 6.91 6.05
N GLN A 83 -3.07 7.37 6.46
CA GLN A 83 -3.63 7.24 7.80
C GLN A 83 -5.16 7.14 7.73
N ALA A 84 -5.79 6.58 8.76
CA ALA A 84 -7.24 6.48 8.83
C ALA A 84 -7.92 7.85 8.65
N VAL A 85 -8.88 7.92 7.73
CA VAL A 85 -9.60 9.16 7.43
C VAL A 85 -10.70 9.43 8.46
N GLN A 86 -10.89 10.69 8.80
CA GLN A 86 -12.09 11.13 9.50
C GLN A 86 -13.16 11.48 8.47
N LYS A 87 -14.37 10.96 8.68
CA LYS A 87 -15.53 11.21 7.82
C LYS A 87 -16.57 11.98 8.59
N SER A 88 -17.33 12.84 7.91
CA SER A 88 -18.43 13.58 8.48
C SER A 88 -19.69 13.47 7.63
N GLY A 89 -20.84 13.50 8.31
CA GLY A 89 -22.16 13.45 7.68
C GLY A 89 -22.52 12.10 7.06
N ALA A 90 -23.75 12.00 6.57
CA ALA A 90 -24.30 10.76 6.00
C ALA A 90 -23.79 10.43 4.59
N ARG A 91 -22.95 11.28 3.98
CA ARG A 91 -22.40 11.11 2.61
C ARG A 91 -20.88 10.90 2.60
N CYS A 92 -20.33 10.33 3.68
CA CYS A 92 -18.90 10.06 3.84
C CYS A 92 -17.96 11.21 3.46
N THR A 93 -18.26 12.45 3.86
CA THR A 93 -17.35 13.55 3.52
C THR A 93 -16.07 13.42 4.32
N VAL A 94 -14.99 13.03 3.66
CA VAL A 94 -13.65 12.91 4.25
C VAL A 94 -13.14 14.30 4.65
N THR A 95 -12.97 14.53 5.95
CA THR A 95 -12.56 15.82 6.52
C THR A 95 -11.06 15.88 6.78
N SER A 96 -10.45 14.80 7.25
CA SER A 96 -9.02 14.70 7.53
C SER A 96 -8.46 13.31 7.27
N GLY A 97 -7.14 13.22 7.14
CA GLY A 97 -6.37 12.02 6.82
C GLY A 97 -4.90 12.42 6.69
N LYS A 98 -4.12 11.70 5.88
CA LYS A 98 -2.75 12.10 5.53
C LYS A 98 -2.44 11.74 4.08
N TRP A 99 -2.28 12.72 3.21
CA TRP A 99 -2.05 12.48 1.78
C TRP A 99 -0.72 13.05 1.32
N LEU A 100 0.10 12.24 0.66
CA LEU A 100 1.30 12.66 -0.04
C LEU A 100 0.94 12.98 -1.49
N SER A 101 1.10 14.24 -1.89
CA SER A 101 0.91 14.65 -3.28
C SER A 101 2.15 14.28 -4.11
N PRO A 102 2.04 13.38 -5.11
CA PRO A 102 3.18 12.98 -5.93
C PRO A 102 3.67 14.13 -6.82
N TYR A 103 2.88 15.19 -6.99
CA TYR A 103 3.25 16.31 -7.87
C TYR A 103 4.33 17.21 -7.27
N ASP A 104 4.29 17.43 -5.97
CA ASP A 104 5.17 18.35 -5.24
C ASP A 104 5.87 17.70 -4.04
N GLY A 105 5.57 16.43 -3.74
CA GLY A 105 6.15 15.69 -2.61
C GLY A 105 5.67 16.19 -1.25
N ARG A 106 4.60 16.98 -1.19
CA ARG A 106 4.09 17.58 0.05
C ARG A 106 2.99 16.72 0.67
N THR A 107 2.95 16.73 1.99
CA THR A 107 1.92 16.04 2.77
C THR A 107 0.84 17.00 3.27
N TRP A 108 -0.41 16.57 3.22
CA TRP A 108 -1.58 17.34 3.67
C TRP A 108 -2.46 16.52 4.60
N LEU A 109 -3.07 17.17 5.59
CA LEU A 109 -3.86 16.50 6.63
C LEU A 109 -5.37 16.72 6.52
N LEU A 110 -5.79 17.73 5.77
CA LEU A 110 -7.21 18.07 5.61
C LEU A 110 -7.67 17.72 4.20
N GLY A 111 -8.80 17.02 4.08
CA GLY A 111 -9.35 16.59 2.79
C GLY A 111 -9.76 17.76 1.89
N ARG A 112 -9.90 18.97 2.47
CA ARG A 112 -10.15 20.22 1.74
C ARG A 112 -8.91 20.81 1.07
N ASP A 113 -7.71 20.44 1.51
CA ASP A 113 -6.44 21.01 1.03
C ASP A 113 -5.84 20.20 -0.15
N VAL A 114 -6.48 19.08 -0.48
CA VAL A 114 -6.12 18.20 -1.61
C VAL A 114 -7.27 18.07 -2.61
N GLN A 115 -6.94 17.77 -3.86
CA GLN A 115 -7.90 17.42 -4.91
C GLN A 115 -7.66 16.00 -5.41
N ILE A 116 -8.70 15.43 -6.03
CA ILE A 116 -8.55 14.28 -6.90
C ILE A 116 -8.32 14.81 -8.32
N ASP A 117 -7.14 14.58 -8.85
CA ASP A 117 -6.81 14.86 -10.24
C ASP A 117 -7.09 13.64 -11.10
N HIS A 118 -7.71 13.86 -12.25
CA HIS A 118 -7.68 12.89 -13.35
C HIS A 118 -6.33 13.05 -14.06
N LEU A 119 -5.46 12.05 -13.99
CA LEU A 119 -4.09 12.13 -14.53
C LEU A 119 -4.12 12.64 -15.97
N VAL A 120 -4.93 12.02 -16.82
CA VAL A 120 -5.39 12.61 -18.09
C VAL A 120 -6.70 13.33 -17.79
N SER A 121 -6.75 14.66 -17.96
CA SER A 121 -7.89 15.44 -17.51
C SER A 121 -9.17 15.11 -18.30
N LEU A 122 -10.36 15.38 -17.76
CA LEU A 122 -11.62 15.08 -18.45
C LEU A 122 -11.75 15.79 -19.81
N LYS A 123 -11.24 17.03 -19.90
CA LYS A 123 -11.18 17.74 -21.18
C LYS A 123 -10.22 17.05 -22.14
N GLU A 124 -9.04 16.67 -21.67
CA GLU A 124 -8.06 15.99 -22.50
C GLU A 124 -8.60 14.65 -23.01
N VAL A 125 -9.29 13.88 -22.16
CA VAL A 125 -9.99 12.66 -22.55
C VAL A 125 -11.02 12.95 -23.63
N TRP A 126 -11.83 14.00 -23.49
CA TRP A 126 -12.79 14.39 -24.51
C TRP A 126 -12.09 14.71 -25.85
N ASP A 127 -11.08 15.56 -25.82
CA ASP A 127 -10.33 16.02 -26.99
C ASP A 127 -9.63 14.85 -27.70
N SER A 128 -9.17 13.84 -26.96
CA SER A 128 -8.43 12.69 -27.49
C SER A 128 -9.27 11.45 -27.82
N GLY A 129 -10.60 11.55 -27.85
CA GLY A 129 -11.49 10.49 -28.34
C GLY A 129 -12.69 10.17 -27.45
N GLY A 130 -12.71 10.68 -26.22
CA GLY A 130 -13.81 10.52 -25.27
C GLY A 130 -15.11 11.20 -25.70
N TRP A 131 -15.05 12.11 -26.67
CA TRP A 131 -16.25 12.68 -27.32
C TRP A 131 -17.13 11.61 -27.98
N ALA A 132 -16.52 10.52 -28.49
CA ALA A 132 -17.22 9.43 -29.16
C ALA A 132 -17.71 8.34 -28.19
N TRP A 133 -17.34 8.40 -26.92
CA TRP A 133 -17.74 7.42 -25.92
C TRP A 133 -19.24 7.49 -25.61
N SER A 134 -19.77 6.37 -25.13
CA SER A 134 -21.07 6.37 -24.46
C SER A 134 -21.02 7.17 -23.15
N ALA A 135 -22.18 7.57 -22.63
CA ALA A 135 -22.27 8.21 -21.32
C ALA A 135 -21.73 7.31 -20.19
N THR A 136 -21.94 5.99 -20.31
CA THR A 136 -21.40 5.00 -19.37
C THR A 136 -19.88 5.01 -19.39
N GLN A 137 -19.24 4.90 -20.56
CA GLN A 137 -17.78 4.90 -20.65
C GLN A 137 -17.12 6.18 -20.10
N ARG A 138 -17.72 7.36 -20.37
CA ARG A 138 -17.25 8.60 -19.74
C ARG A 138 -17.39 8.55 -18.22
N SER A 139 -18.50 8.00 -17.74
CA SER A 139 -18.71 7.80 -16.31
C SER A 139 -17.75 6.80 -15.69
N ASP A 140 -17.42 5.71 -16.38
CA ASP A 140 -16.48 4.71 -15.90
C ASP A 140 -15.08 5.34 -15.76
N TYR A 141 -14.64 6.11 -16.77
CA TYR A 141 -13.36 6.84 -16.69
C TYR A 141 -13.32 7.82 -15.52
N ALA A 142 -14.37 8.63 -15.38
CA ALA A 142 -14.44 9.68 -14.38
C ALA A 142 -14.47 9.16 -12.94
N ASN A 143 -14.90 7.91 -12.76
CA ASN A 143 -15.06 7.25 -11.47
C ASN A 143 -14.22 5.94 -11.38
N GLU A 144 -13.10 5.88 -12.11
CA GLU A 144 -12.24 4.69 -12.17
C GLU A 144 -11.50 4.47 -10.85
N LEU A 145 -11.88 3.41 -10.12
CA LEU A 145 -11.27 3.04 -8.83
C LEU A 145 -10.33 1.82 -8.94
N GLY A 146 -10.43 1.03 -10.01
CA GLY A 146 -9.66 -0.19 -10.23
C GLY A 146 -8.24 0.07 -10.73
N ASN A 147 -8.01 1.16 -11.45
CA ASN A 147 -6.66 1.64 -11.78
C ASN A 147 -6.30 2.93 -11.03
N HIS A 148 -5.44 2.82 -10.03
CA HIS A 148 -5.05 3.93 -9.16
C HIS A 148 -4.31 5.06 -9.87
N ILE A 149 -3.78 4.86 -11.08
CA ILE A 149 -3.06 5.92 -11.79
C ILE A 149 -4.00 6.94 -12.45
N VAL A 150 -5.29 6.59 -12.65
CA VAL A 150 -6.26 7.46 -13.32
C VAL A 150 -6.70 8.61 -12.42
N LEU A 151 -6.94 8.33 -11.14
CA LEU A 151 -7.35 9.30 -10.12
C LEU A 151 -6.28 9.40 -9.04
N ASN A 152 -5.64 10.56 -8.88
CA ASN A 152 -4.57 10.77 -7.89
C ASN A 152 -4.93 11.87 -6.90
N VAL A 153 -4.65 11.66 -5.61
CA VAL A 153 -4.68 12.76 -4.63
C VAL A 153 -3.48 13.67 -4.84
N VAL A 154 -3.75 14.94 -5.13
CA VAL A 154 -2.71 15.96 -5.38
C VAL A 154 -3.01 17.25 -4.61
N THR A 155 -1.97 18.06 -4.39
CA THR A 155 -2.14 19.39 -3.78
C THR A 155 -3.08 20.27 -4.60
N ASN A 156 -3.98 21.00 -3.94
CA ASN A 156 -4.92 21.94 -4.58
C ASN A 156 -4.22 22.88 -5.58
N SER A 157 -3.10 23.50 -5.18
CA SER A 157 -2.36 24.45 -6.02
C SER A 157 -1.77 23.82 -7.28
N GLU A 158 -1.26 22.59 -7.17
CA GLU A 158 -0.70 21.89 -8.33
C GLU A 158 -1.79 21.40 -9.27
N ASN A 159 -2.94 20.95 -8.74
CA ASN A 159 -4.09 20.59 -9.56
C ASN A 159 -4.60 21.78 -10.41
N VAL A 160 -4.67 22.97 -9.79
CA VAL A 160 -5.07 24.20 -10.51
C VAL A 160 -4.03 24.59 -11.58
N LYS A 161 -2.72 24.43 -11.28
CA LYS A 161 -1.66 24.72 -12.25
C LYS A 161 -1.68 23.74 -13.43
N LYS A 162 -1.92 22.45 -13.18
CA LYS A 162 -2.11 21.44 -14.23
C LYS A 162 -3.31 21.78 -15.08
N GLY A 163 -4.48 21.93 -14.46
CA GLY A 163 -5.74 22.16 -15.16
C GLY A 163 -5.98 21.13 -16.25
N GLU A 164 -6.29 21.60 -17.46
CA GLU A 164 -6.58 20.76 -18.63
C GLU A 164 -5.36 20.57 -19.55
N LYS A 165 -4.14 20.75 -19.03
CA LYS A 165 -2.91 20.70 -19.82
C LYS A 165 -2.38 19.27 -19.94
N ASP A 166 -1.89 18.95 -21.12
CA ASP A 166 -1.09 17.76 -21.38
C ASP A 166 0.38 17.92 -20.91
N PRO A 167 1.19 16.84 -20.89
CA PRO A 167 2.58 16.86 -20.44
C PRO A 167 3.51 17.82 -21.21
N SER A 168 3.12 18.27 -22.40
CA SER A 168 3.83 19.30 -23.16
C SER A 168 3.73 20.67 -22.50
N ASN A 169 2.66 20.90 -21.74
CA ASN A 169 2.28 22.21 -21.20
C ASN A 169 2.24 22.23 -19.66
N TYR A 170 2.32 21.07 -19.02
CA TYR A 170 2.52 20.92 -17.58
C TYR A 170 3.33 19.67 -17.25
N LEU A 171 4.37 19.82 -16.43
CA LEU A 171 5.02 18.71 -15.75
C LEU A 171 4.99 18.99 -14.24
N PRO A 172 4.78 17.97 -13.40
CA PRO A 172 4.84 18.16 -11.96
C PRO A 172 6.16 18.80 -11.51
N PRO A 173 6.14 19.70 -10.50
CA PRO A 173 7.36 20.34 -10.01
C PRO A 173 8.35 19.35 -9.39
N LEU A 174 7.88 18.24 -8.80
CA LEU A 174 8.75 17.18 -8.29
C LEU A 174 9.43 16.46 -9.46
N VAL A 175 10.71 16.80 -9.69
CA VAL A 175 11.48 16.31 -10.83
C VAL A 175 11.59 14.79 -10.85
N SER A 176 11.79 14.16 -9.68
CA SER A 176 11.89 12.70 -9.55
C SER A 176 10.62 11.97 -9.98
N TYR A 177 9.46 12.62 -9.95
CA TYR A 177 8.18 12.04 -10.35
C TYR A 177 7.85 12.24 -11.84
N ARG A 178 8.57 13.10 -12.57
CA ARG A 178 8.21 13.46 -13.96
C ARG A 178 8.22 12.28 -14.93
N CYS A 179 9.17 11.36 -14.79
CA CYS A 179 9.22 10.16 -15.63
C CYS A 179 8.08 9.20 -15.33
N THR A 180 7.72 9.04 -14.05
CA THR A 180 6.53 8.29 -13.63
C THR A 180 5.24 8.92 -14.15
N TYR A 181 5.11 10.25 -14.04
CA TYR A 181 3.98 11.00 -14.58
C TYR A 181 3.78 10.75 -16.09
N LEU A 182 4.86 10.82 -16.87
CA LEU A 182 4.82 10.56 -18.32
C LEU A 182 4.47 9.10 -18.66
N ALA A 183 5.04 8.15 -17.92
CA ALA A 183 4.74 6.73 -18.08
C ALA A 183 3.26 6.44 -17.79
N ASN A 184 2.74 6.96 -16.68
CA ASN A 184 1.35 6.80 -16.29
C ASN A 184 0.41 7.50 -17.28
N TRP A 185 0.77 8.68 -17.79
CA TRP A 185 -0.01 9.37 -18.83
C TRP A 185 -0.20 8.49 -20.07
N VAL A 186 0.89 7.88 -20.57
CA VAL A 186 0.84 6.94 -21.69
C VAL A 186 -0.01 5.71 -21.34
N ALA A 187 0.16 5.13 -20.15
CA ALA A 187 -0.60 3.96 -19.73
C ALA A 187 -2.11 4.23 -19.71
N VAL A 188 -2.54 5.39 -19.20
CA VAL A 188 -3.96 5.79 -19.22
C VAL A 188 -4.46 5.95 -20.65
N LYS A 189 -3.72 6.64 -21.52
CA LYS A 189 -4.13 6.81 -22.93
C LYS A 189 -4.22 5.47 -23.66
N VAL A 190 -3.32 4.52 -23.41
CA VAL A 190 -3.38 3.16 -23.97
C VAL A 190 -4.59 2.39 -23.45
N GLN A 191 -4.80 2.37 -22.12
CA GLN A 191 -5.93 1.64 -21.50
C GLN A 191 -7.27 2.10 -22.07
N TRP A 192 -7.44 3.41 -22.22
CA TRP A 192 -8.68 4.02 -22.65
C TRP A 192 -8.75 4.29 -24.16
N LYS A 193 -7.75 3.84 -24.93
CA LYS A 193 -7.68 3.99 -26.40
C LYS A 193 -7.84 5.44 -26.85
N LEU A 194 -7.19 6.36 -26.13
CA LEU A 194 -7.16 7.79 -26.43
C LEU A 194 -6.03 8.09 -27.41
N SER A 195 -6.23 9.08 -28.29
CA SER A 195 -5.22 9.54 -29.24
C SER A 195 -4.28 10.60 -28.63
N MET A 196 -3.20 10.87 -29.35
CA MET A 196 -2.37 12.06 -29.14
C MET A 196 -2.27 12.83 -30.46
N ASP A 197 -2.24 14.15 -30.43
CA ASP A 197 -1.87 14.88 -31.62
C ASP A 197 -0.37 14.75 -31.92
N GLN A 198 0.04 15.19 -33.11
CA GLN A 198 1.42 15.06 -33.57
C GLN A 198 2.43 15.82 -32.69
N SER A 199 2.04 16.96 -32.12
CA SER A 199 2.88 17.78 -31.25
C SER A 199 3.00 17.14 -29.86
N GLU A 200 1.89 16.75 -29.24
CA GLU A 200 1.86 16.04 -27.96
C GLU A 200 2.72 14.77 -28.05
N TYR A 201 2.47 13.92 -29.05
CA TYR A 201 3.21 12.69 -29.27
C TYR A 201 4.71 12.94 -29.41
N GLY A 202 5.10 13.92 -30.25
CA GLY A 202 6.51 14.25 -30.48
C GLY A 202 7.22 14.76 -29.23
N ARG A 203 6.54 15.56 -28.39
CA ARG A 203 7.09 16.10 -27.15
C ARG A 203 7.19 15.04 -26.07
N ILE A 204 6.14 14.24 -25.85
CA ILE A 204 6.15 13.13 -24.90
C ILE A 204 7.22 12.10 -25.28
N LYS A 205 7.38 11.77 -26.57
CA LYS A 205 8.46 10.87 -27.03
C LYS A 205 9.83 11.38 -26.60
N LYS A 206 10.13 12.67 -26.82
CA LYS A 206 11.41 13.27 -26.42
C LYS A 206 11.62 13.25 -24.91
N LEU A 207 10.57 13.59 -24.15
CA LEU A 207 10.62 13.56 -22.68
C LEU A 207 10.87 12.14 -22.16
N LEU A 208 10.17 11.14 -22.69
CA LEU A 208 10.39 9.73 -22.33
C LEU A 208 11.77 9.22 -22.73
N GLN A 209 12.31 9.64 -23.87
CA GLN A 209 13.69 9.32 -24.26
C GLN A 209 14.70 9.91 -23.26
N SER A 210 14.46 11.12 -22.76
CA SER A 210 15.31 11.73 -21.73
C SER A 210 15.25 11.02 -20.36
N CYS A 211 14.17 10.27 -20.10
CA CYS A 211 14.06 9.41 -18.92
C CYS A 211 14.93 8.14 -19.01
N GLY A 212 15.42 7.77 -20.21
CA GLY A 212 16.21 6.55 -20.46
C GLY A 212 17.70 6.78 -20.79
N THR A 213 18.20 8.02 -20.75
CA THR A 213 19.58 8.38 -21.17
C THR A 213 20.65 8.30 -20.08
N THR A 214 20.57 7.32 -19.18
CA THR A 214 21.78 6.91 -18.44
C THR A 214 22.55 5.93 -19.31
N THR A 215 23.50 6.46 -20.07
CA THR A 215 24.38 5.79 -21.04
C THR A 215 24.92 4.44 -20.53
N SER A 216 24.48 3.34 -21.12
CA SER A 216 25.18 2.06 -21.10
C SER A 216 25.58 1.68 -22.52
N THR A 217 26.86 1.91 -22.83
CA THR A 217 27.54 1.46 -24.04
C THR A 217 27.41 -0.05 -24.16
N SER A 218 26.58 -0.51 -25.09
CA SER A 218 26.36 -1.93 -25.35
C SER A 218 27.42 -2.44 -26.32
N THR A 219 28.43 -3.14 -25.82
CA THR A 219 29.27 -3.99 -26.66
C THR A 219 28.46 -5.22 -27.02
N SER A 220 28.14 -5.35 -28.31
CA SER A 220 27.50 -6.52 -28.89
C SER A 220 28.37 -7.75 -28.71
N SER A 221 27.80 -8.85 -28.22
CA SER A 221 28.33 -10.18 -28.51
C SER A 221 27.19 -11.14 -28.80
N SER A 222 27.22 -11.62 -30.03
CA SER A 222 26.41 -12.68 -30.60
C SER A 222 26.82 -14.04 -30.07
N THR A 223 25.90 -14.91 -29.65
CA THR A 223 25.84 -16.29 -30.19
C THR A 223 24.52 -17.01 -29.89
N SER A 224 23.97 -17.57 -30.96
CA SER A 224 23.24 -18.83 -31.13
C SER A 224 22.19 -19.32 -30.11
N THR A 225 20.96 -19.23 -30.60
CA THR A 225 19.87 -20.22 -30.60
C THR A 225 20.17 -21.59 -30.00
N THR A 226 19.39 -22.00 -29.00
CA THR A 226 18.90 -23.39 -28.90
C THR A 226 17.49 -23.38 -28.34
N LEU A 227 16.54 -23.82 -29.17
CA LEU A 227 15.16 -24.07 -28.79
C LEU A 227 15.09 -25.34 -27.94
N LEU A 228 14.53 -25.25 -26.74
CA LEU A 228 13.86 -26.39 -26.11
C LEU A 228 12.53 -25.96 -25.51
N ARG A 229 11.50 -26.53 -26.14
CA ARG A 229 10.10 -26.54 -25.75
C ARG A 229 9.98 -27.38 -24.49
N SER A 230 9.32 -26.86 -23.46
CA SER A 230 8.74 -27.69 -22.40
C SER A 230 7.45 -27.07 -21.90
N SER A 231 6.45 -27.94 -21.84
CA SER A 231 5.04 -27.74 -21.57
C SER A 231 4.78 -27.26 -20.15
N THR A 232 4.01 -26.18 -20.04
CA THR A 232 3.47 -25.62 -18.80
C THR A 232 2.34 -26.50 -18.27
N SER A 233 2.52 -27.04 -17.06
CA SER A 233 1.44 -27.48 -16.19
C SER A 233 1.20 -26.37 -15.18
N ILE A 234 0.03 -25.73 -15.27
CA ILE A 234 -0.47 -24.75 -14.31
C ILE A 234 -0.86 -25.51 -13.03
N ALA A 235 -0.20 -25.20 -11.92
CA ALA A 235 -0.62 -25.63 -10.59
C ALA A 235 -0.68 -24.42 -9.65
N SER A 236 -1.76 -24.42 -8.87
CA SER A 236 -2.31 -23.35 -8.05
C SER A 236 -1.35 -22.78 -7.00
N GLY A 237 -1.58 -21.50 -6.67
CA GLY A 237 -0.82 -20.74 -5.68
C GLY A 237 -1.02 -21.25 -4.26
N GLU A 238 0.02 -21.91 -3.76
CA GLU A 238 0.28 -22.12 -2.34
C GLU A 238 1.75 -21.74 -2.11
N VAL A 239 2.00 -20.83 -1.16
CA VAL A 239 3.36 -20.40 -0.79
C VAL A 239 4.03 -21.57 -0.08
N ALA A 240 5.02 -22.18 -0.73
CA ALA A 240 5.70 -23.35 -0.19
C ALA A 240 6.45 -23.00 1.12
N PRO A 241 6.44 -23.88 2.14
CA PRO A 241 7.31 -23.72 3.31
C PRO A 241 8.78 -23.84 2.88
N VAL A 242 9.64 -23.01 3.47
CA VAL A 242 11.08 -22.99 3.18
C VAL A 242 11.71 -24.33 3.57
N ALA A 243 12.38 -24.97 2.62
CA ALA A 243 13.18 -26.17 2.88
C ALA A 243 14.35 -25.83 3.81
N ALA A 244 14.57 -26.66 4.85
CA ALA A 244 15.75 -26.57 5.70
C ALA A 244 17.01 -26.83 4.86
N GLY A 245 17.86 -25.81 4.68
CA GLY A 245 19.09 -25.88 3.92
C GLY A 245 20.04 -24.75 4.32
N SER A 246 21.35 -24.91 4.07
CA SER A 246 22.32 -23.83 4.29
C SER A 246 22.06 -22.66 3.34
N THR A 247 22.47 -21.44 3.72
CA THR A 247 22.37 -20.24 2.85
C THR A 247 22.98 -20.50 1.47
N ALA A 248 24.06 -21.27 1.40
CA ALA A 248 24.69 -21.66 0.13
C ALA A 248 23.78 -22.55 -0.74
N ALA A 249 23.01 -23.47 -0.14
CA ALA A 249 22.07 -24.32 -0.86
C ALA A 249 20.86 -23.51 -1.37
N LEU A 250 20.35 -22.57 -0.55
CA LEU A 250 19.29 -21.66 -0.98
C LEU A 250 19.77 -20.73 -2.10
N LEU A 251 20.97 -20.16 -1.98
CA LEU A 251 21.56 -19.34 -3.03
C LEU A 251 21.66 -20.10 -4.35
N ALA A 252 22.08 -21.37 -4.33
CA ALA A 252 22.16 -22.20 -5.52
C ALA A 252 20.80 -22.47 -6.20
N SER A 253 19.68 -22.26 -5.50
CA SER A 253 18.33 -22.38 -6.06
C SER A 253 17.78 -21.09 -6.68
N ILE A 254 18.46 -19.95 -6.45
CA ILE A 254 18.03 -18.65 -6.97
C ILE A 254 18.35 -18.57 -8.47
N VAL A 255 17.36 -18.15 -9.25
CA VAL A 255 17.52 -17.93 -10.69
C VAL A 255 18.40 -16.71 -10.91
N VAL A 256 19.41 -16.84 -11.79
CA VAL A 256 20.23 -15.71 -12.23
C VAL A 256 19.68 -15.16 -13.54
N GLU A 257 19.18 -13.94 -13.53
CA GLU A 257 18.64 -13.25 -14.71
C GLU A 257 18.84 -11.73 -14.59
N ASN A 258 18.72 -11.01 -15.70
CA ASN A 258 18.87 -9.56 -15.68
C ASN A 258 17.70 -8.89 -14.95
N GLU A 259 17.99 -7.81 -14.23
CA GLU A 259 16.98 -6.97 -13.59
C GLU A 259 15.96 -6.39 -14.58
N TYR A 260 14.71 -6.29 -14.12
CA TYR A 260 13.64 -5.57 -14.79
C TYR A 260 13.43 -4.18 -14.17
N THR A 261 14.25 -3.21 -14.56
CA THR A 261 14.32 -1.89 -13.89
C THR A 261 13.20 -0.90 -14.26
N SER A 262 12.34 -1.25 -15.22
CA SER A 262 11.34 -0.34 -15.78
C SER A 262 9.96 -0.51 -15.13
N GLY A 263 9.20 0.57 -15.03
CA GLY A 263 7.78 0.51 -14.65
C GLY A 263 7.51 0.37 -13.15
N TYR A 264 8.55 0.32 -12.31
CA TYR A 264 8.38 0.37 -10.87
C TYR A 264 7.79 1.72 -10.43
N VAL A 265 6.71 1.67 -9.66
CA VAL A 265 6.25 2.75 -8.78
C VAL A 265 5.89 2.12 -7.45
N ARG A 266 6.17 2.82 -6.34
CA ARG A 266 6.06 2.25 -4.98
C ARG A 266 4.63 1.81 -4.65
N GLU A 267 3.65 2.50 -5.22
CA GLU A 267 2.22 2.27 -5.05
C GLU A 267 1.75 0.92 -5.62
N LEU A 268 2.55 0.28 -6.48
CA LEU A 268 2.29 -1.09 -6.94
C LEU A 268 2.40 -2.13 -5.82
N PHE A 269 3.04 -1.77 -4.71
CA PHE A 269 3.12 -2.55 -3.49
C PHE A 269 2.30 -1.89 -2.39
N PRO A 270 0.97 -2.13 -2.31
CA PRO A 270 0.18 -1.65 -1.18
C PRO A 270 0.77 -2.20 0.13
N HIS A 271 1.30 -1.31 0.96
CA HIS A 271 1.99 -1.63 2.21
C HIS A 271 1.40 -0.81 3.36
N TRP A 272 1.66 -1.27 4.58
CA TRP A 272 1.02 -0.81 5.81
C TRP A 272 -0.48 -1.11 5.78
N LYS A 273 -0.79 -2.37 5.53
CA LYS A 273 -2.14 -2.92 5.65
C LYS A 273 -2.27 -3.63 6.99
N ASP A 274 -3.46 -3.56 7.56
CA ASP A 274 -3.89 -4.46 8.62
C ASP A 274 -4.47 -5.72 7.95
N LEU A 275 -3.62 -6.72 7.72
CA LEU A 275 -4.01 -7.94 7.00
C LEU A 275 -4.75 -8.95 7.88
N ASP A 276 -4.55 -8.92 9.19
CA ASP A 276 -5.20 -9.84 10.13
C ASP A 276 -6.44 -9.22 10.81
N GLY A 277 -6.69 -7.93 10.60
CA GLY A 277 -7.86 -7.19 11.08
C GLY A 277 -7.79 -6.88 12.57
N ASN A 278 -6.58 -6.84 13.16
CA ASN A 278 -6.40 -6.62 14.59
C ASN A 278 -6.40 -5.13 14.99
N GLY A 279 -6.45 -4.21 14.01
CA GLY A 279 -6.44 -2.77 14.19
C GLY A 279 -5.06 -2.12 14.13
N CYS A 280 -3.99 -2.91 13.94
CA CYS A 280 -2.62 -2.46 13.74
C CYS A 280 -2.21 -2.69 12.29
N ASP A 281 -1.71 -1.66 11.61
CA ASP A 281 -1.08 -1.92 10.32
C ASP A 281 0.29 -2.60 10.49
N THR A 282 0.77 -3.25 9.43
CA THR A 282 2.06 -3.95 9.44
C THR A 282 3.22 -3.09 9.95
N ARG A 283 3.24 -1.77 9.70
CA ARG A 283 4.34 -0.92 10.18
C ARG A 283 4.34 -0.89 11.70
N GLU A 284 3.17 -0.65 12.29
CA GLU A 284 3.02 -0.60 13.74
C GLU A 284 3.27 -1.97 14.38
N GLU A 285 2.86 -3.06 13.73
CA GLU A 285 3.14 -4.42 14.19
C GLU A 285 4.64 -4.73 14.24
N VAL A 286 5.42 -4.31 13.23
CA VAL A 286 6.89 -4.46 13.26
C VAL A 286 7.51 -3.59 14.36
N LEU A 287 7.03 -2.35 14.53
CA LEU A 287 7.52 -1.47 15.60
C LEU A 287 7.26 -2.07 16.99
N ILE A 288 6.11 -2.71 17.20
CA ILE A 288 5.78 -3.42 18.44
C ILE A 288 6.68 -4.65 18.61
N ARG A 289 6.81 -5.47 17.55
CA ARG A 289 7.59 -6.72 17.55
C ARG A 289 9.07 -6.49 17.85
N ASP A 290 9.66 -5.47 17.22
CA ASP A 290 11.10 -5.20 17.29
C ASP A 290 11.49 -4.30 18.46
N SER A 291 10.51 -3.84 19.25
CA SER A 291 10.80 -3.11 20.48
C SER A 291 11.38 -4.06 21.53
N LEU A 292 12.51 -3.69 22.11
CA LEU A 292 13.20 -4.41 23.19
C LEU A 292 12.46 -4.28 24.52
N THR A 293 11.63 -3.25 24.66
CA THR A 293 10.73 -3.05 25.79
C THR A 293 9.29 -3.11 25.31
N LYS A 294 8.34 -3.10 26.24
CA LYS A 294 6.93 -3.03 25.86
C LYS A 294 6.67 -1.69 25.18
N ALA A 295 6.42 -1.72 23.87
CA ALA A 295 6.05 -0.55 23.10
C ALA A 295 4.81 0.13 23.73
N GLN A 296 4.86 1.46 23.79
CA GLN A 296 3.73 2.29 24.15
C GLN A 296 2.91 2.51 22.88
N VAL A 297 1.69 2.03 22.91
CA VAL A 297 0.79 2.03 21.76
C VAL A 297 -0.42 2.89 22.13
N ASP A 298 -0.84 3.74 21.20
CA ASP A 298 -2.08 4.49 21.38
C ASP A 298 -3.27 3.51 21.45
N PRO A 299 -4.24 3.75 22.37
CA PRO A 299 -5.32 2.81 22.60
C PRO A 299 -6.45 2.83 21.54
N TYR A 300 -6.40 3.72 20.54
CA TYR A 300 -7.49 3.95 19.58
C TYR A 300 -7.12 3.64 18.12
N GLY A 301 -5.83 3.55 17.77
CA GLY A 301 -5.38 3.30 16.39
C GLY A 301 -4.14 2.42 16.25
N CYS A 302 -3.69 1.78 17.33
CA CYS A 302 -2.48 0.96 17.37
C CYS A 302 -1.18 1.67 16.90
N VAL A 303 -1.15 2.99 16.95
CA VAL A 303 0.01 3.78 16.62
C VAL A 303 1.00 3.69 17.77
N VAL A 304 2.19 3.15 17.50
CA VAL A 304 3.29 3.17 18.46
C VAL A 304 3.71 4.63 18.68
N VAL A 305 3.72 5.07 19.94
CA VAL A 305 4.13 6.42 20.35
C VAL A 305 5.54 6.45 20.92
N ALA A 306 5.98 5.36 21.54
CA ALA A 306 7.33 5.19 22.06
C ALA A 306 7.66 3.71 22.20
N GLY A 307 8.93 3.37 22.17
CA GLY A 307 9.47 2.03 22.38
C GLY A 307 10.97 2.13 22.60
N ASP A 308 11.67 1.00 22.65
CA ASP A 308 13.13 0.99 22.58
C ASP A 308 13.56 0.05 21.47
N TRP A 309 14.20 0.57 20.43
CA TRP A 309 14.67 -0.21 19.29
C TRP A 309 16.19 -0.27 19.28
N LEU A 310 16.72 -1.40 18.79
CA LEU A 310 18.12 -1.56 18.45
C LEU A 310 18.20 -1.87 16.96
N SER A 311 18.71 -0.92 16.18
CA SER A 311 18.87 -1.08 14.75
C SER A 311 19.94 -2.13 14.46
N PRO A 312 19.62 -3.25 13.78
CA PRO A 312 20.60 -4.28 13.47
C PRO A 312 21.68 -3.81 12.49
N TYR A 313 21.44 -2.72 11.74
CA TYR A 313 22.35 -2.28 10.68
C TYR A 313 23.55 -1.48 11.17
N ASP A 314 23.45 -0.85 12.34
CA ASP A 314 24.46 0.05 12.90
C ASP A 314 24.63 -0.09 14.42
N ALA A 315 23.84 -0.96 15.07
CA ALA A 315 23.73 -1.12 16.53
C ALA A 315 23.30 0.15 17.29
N ALA A 316 22.73 1.15 16.59
CA ALA A 316 22.20 2.34 17.23
C ALA A 316 20.92 2.02 18.01
N ARG A 317 20.73 2.72 19.14
CA ARG A 317 19.54 2.57 19.99
C ARG A 317 18.69 3.82 19.90
N TRP A 318 17.39 3.63 19.73
CA TRP A 318 16.43 4.70 19.56
C TRP A 318 15.21 4.45 20.44
N SER A 319 14.70 5.50 21.08
CA SER A 319 13.42 5.45 21.78
C SER A 319 12.34 6.34 21.15
N ASP A 320 12.77 7.26 20.28
CA ASP A 320 11.88 8.07 19.46
C ASP A 320 11.64 7.36 18.13
N LYS A 321 10.35 7.05 17.87
CA LYS A 321 9.87 6.42 16.64
C LYS A 321 10.29 7.18 15.38
N GLY A 322 10.48 8.50 15.45
CA GLY A 322 10.89 9.32 14.31
C GLY A 322 12.28 8.97 13.75
N ASN A 323 13.16 8.34 14.55
CA ASN A 323 14.50 7.93 14.13
C ASN A 323 14.56 6.47 13.65
N VAL A 324 13.40 5.80 13.59
CA VAL A 324 13.28 4.38 13.23
C VAL A 324 12.35 4.25 12.03
N ASP A 325 12.83 3.56 11.01
CA ASP A 325 12.03 3.13 9.87
C ASP A 325 11.87 1.61 9.85
N ILE A 326 10.80 1.16 9.21
CA ILE A 326 10.65 -0.24 8.83
C ILE A 326 11.25 -0.42 7.45
N ASP A 327 12.37 -1.15 7.37
CA ASP A 327 12.99 -1.54 6.12
C ASP A 327 12.40 -2.86 5.61
N HIS A 328 12.21 -2.94 4.30
CA HIS A 328 12.07 -4.19 3.58
C HIS A 328 13.49 -4.68 3.27
N VAL A 329 13.96 -5.73 3.94
CA VAL A 329 15.36 -6.19 3.82
C VAL A 329 15.74 -6.35 2.35
N VAL A 330 14.91 -7.04 1.56
CA VAL A 330 14.91 -6.89 0.10
C VAL A 330 13.93 -5.77 -0.25
N ALA A 331 14.42 -4.64 -0.74
CA ALA A 331 13.60 -3.44 -0.96
C ALA A 331 12.45 -3.70 -1.95
N LEU A 332 11.36 -2.91 -1.87
CA LEU A 332 10.22 -3.08 -2.79
C LEU A 332 10.62 -2.93 -4.27
N LYS A 333 11.52 -2.00 -4.58
CA LYS A 333 12.05 -1.83 -5.93
C LYS A 333 12.99 -2.97 -6.33
N GLU A 334 13.85 -3.40 -5.42
CA GLU A 334 14.71 -4.57 -5.65
C GLU A 334 13.87 -5.82 -5.96
N ALA A 335 12.79 -6.04 -5.21
CA ALA A 335 11.87 -7.13 -5.48
C ALA A 335 11.21 -6.99 -6.86
N TRP A 336 10.84 -5.77 -7.27
CA TRP A 336 10.34 -5.49 -8.62
C TRP A 336 11.35 -5.89 -9.69
N ASP A 337 12.58 -5.39 -9.56
CA ASP A 337 13.68 -5.62 -10.48
C ASP A 337 14.01 -7.13 -10.57
N SER A 338 13.79 -7.86 -9.47
CA SER A 338 14.04 -9.30 -9.33
C SER A 338 12.83 -10.21 -9.65
N GLY A 339 11.80 -9.71 -10.32
CA GLY A 339 10.68 -10.54 -10.81
C GLY A 339 9.30 -10.24 -10.25
N ALA A 340 9.18 -9.39 -9.21
CA ALA A 340 7.88 -8.97 -8.68
C ALA A 340 7.10 -8.05 -9.65
N TRP A 341 7.74 -7.57 -10.71
CA TRP A 341 7.07 -6.92 -11.84
C TRP A 341 5.98 -7.81 -12.47
N ALA A 342 6.19 -9.13 -12.46
CA ALA A 342 5.26 -10.12 -13.02
C ALA A 342 4.16 -10.53 -12.03
N TRP A 343 4.25 -10.11 -10.77
CA TRP A 343 3.29 -10.47 -9.74
C TRP A 343 1.95 -9.74 -9.94
N THR A 344 0.89 -10.34 -9.42
CA THR A 344 -0.38 -9.63 -9.19
C THR A 344 -0.22 -8.60 -8.08
N THR A 345 -1.11 -7.60 -8.03
CA THR A 345 -1.15 -6.64 -6.92
C THR A 345 -1.33 -7.35 -5.58
N ALA A 346 -2.15 -8.39 -5.50
CA ALA A 346 -2.34 -9.18 -4.27
C ALA A 346 -1.02 -9.80 -3.78
N GLN A 347 -0.21 -10.37 -4.67
CA GLN A 347 1.10 -10.92 -4.32
C GLN A 347 2.07 -9.83 -3.84
N ARG A 348 2.09 -8.66 -4.50
CA ARG A 348 2.89 -7.51 -4.05
C ARG A 348 2.42 -6.98 -2.69
N THR A 349 1.12 -6.96 -2.43
CA THR A 349 0.55 -6.62 -1.11
C THR A 349 1.00 -7.63 -0.06
N LEU A 350 0.97 -8.93 -0.36
CA LEU A 350 1.45 -9.95 0.59
C LEU A 350 2.94 -9.76 0.90
N TYR A 351 3.79 -9.56 -0.11
CA TYR A 351 5.22 -9.29 0.09
C TYR A 351 5.47 -8.07 0.95
N ALA A 352 4.79 -6.97 0.64
CA ALA A 352 5.04 -5.69 1.28
C ALA A 352 4.55 -5.62 2.74
N ASN A 353 3.70 -6.57 3.16
CA ASN A 353 3.13 -6.68 4.51
C ASN A 353 3.47 -8.03 5.17
N ASP A 354 4.55 -8.69 4.73
CA ASP A 354 4.86 -10.05 5.17
C ASP A 354 5.42 -10.07 6.60
N LEU A 355 4.57 -10.41 7.56
CA LEU A 355 4.94 -10.67 8.96
C LEU A 355 5.16 -12.15 9.27
N SER A 356 4.86 -13.04 8.32
CA SER A 356 5.01 -14.48 8.52
C SER A 356 6.46 -14.94 8.51
N ASP A 357 7.35 -14.11 7.98
CA ASP A 357 8.80 -14.26 8.06
C ASP A 357 9.42 -12.99 8.67
N PRO A 358 9.97 -13.04 9.90
CA PRO A 358 10.48 -11.86 10.58
C PRO A 358 11.68 -11.22 9.88
N ARG A 359 12.30 -11.93 8.92
CA ARG A 359 13.42 -11.42 8.13
C ARG A 359 12.98 -10.37 7.11
N THR A 360 11.73 -10.40 6.64
CA THR A 360 11.28 -9.55 5.53
C THR A 360 11.25 -8.07 5.91
N LEU A 361 10.83 -7.76 7.13
CA LEU A 361 10.65 -6.39 7.63
C LEU A 361 11.43 -6.19 8.92
N LEU A 362 12.21 -5.12 9.05
CA LEU A 362 13.01 -4.83 10.25
C LEU A 362 12.89 -3.37 10.67
N ALA A 363 12.78 -3.10 11.97
CA ALA A 363 12.98 -1.76 12.52
C ALA A 363 14.47 -1.38 12.52
N VAL A 364 14.84 -0.33 11.77
CA VAL A 364 16.22 0.12 11.55
C VAL A 364 16.35 1.63 11.70
N THR A 365 17.57 2.15 11.88
CA THR A 365 17.83 3.60 11.90
C THR A 365 17.40 4.25 10.56
N ASP A 366 16.62 5.35 10.63
CA ASP A 366 16.05 6.00 9.43
C ASP A 366 17.11 6.35 8.37
N SER A 367 18.22 6.95 8.81
CA SER A 367 19.22 7.50 7.89
C SER A 367 20.07 6.40 7.23
N VAL A 368 20.22 5.28 7.94
CA VAL A 368 20.87 4.07 7.41
C VAL A 368 19.96 3.40 6.39
N ASN A 369 18.65 3.37 6.62
CA ASN A 369 17.68 2.88 5.65
C ASN A 369 17.62 3.76 4.38
N GLN A 370 17.68 5.08 4.54
CA GLN A 370 17.78 6.01 3.40
C GLN A 370 19.08 5.81 2.62
N SER A 371 20.19 5.53 3.30
CA SER A 371 21.49 5.19 2.67
C SER A 371 21.41 3.90 1.85
N LYS A 372 20.71 2.87 2.38
CA LYS A 372 20.39 1.64 1.63
C LYS A 372 19.56 1.95 0.39
N SER A 373 18.43 2.63 0.58
CA SER A 373 17.46 2.91 -0.49
C SER A 373 16.98 1.61 -1.14
N ASP A 374 17.14 1.47 -2.46
CA ASP A 374 16.79 0.28 -3.25
C ASP A 374 17.99 -0.60 -3.61
N LYS A 375 19.18 -0.37 -3.00
CA LYS A 375 20.42 -1.04 -3.40
C LYS A 375 20.49 -2.50 -2.95
N ASP A 376 21.03 -3.34 -3.83
CA ASP A 376 21.38 -4.72 -3.55
C ASP A 376 22.77 -4.86 -2.84
N PRO A 377 23.14 -6.05 -2.33
CA PRO A 377 24.41 -6.32 -1.64
C PRO A 377 25.71 -5.99 -2.41
N SER A 378 25.65 -5.82 -3.74
CA SER A 378 26.76 -5.33 -4.57
C SER A 378 27.09 -3.89 -4.27
N ASN A 379 26.07 -3.09 -3.97
CA ASN A 379 26.14 -1.65 -3.89
C ASN A 379 25.97 -1.12 -2.46
N TRP A 380 25.45 -1.94 -1.55
CA TRP A 380 25.26 -1.57 -0.16
C TRP A 380 25.32 -2.76 0.79
N LEU A 381 25.96 -2.58 1.93
CA LEU A 381 25.87 -3.48 3.07
C LEU A 381 25.65 -2.64 4.34
N PRO A 382 25.03 -3.21 5.39
CA PRO A 382 24.89 -2.53 6.65
C PRO A 382 26.24 -2.01 7.18
N PRO A 383 26.31 -0.80 7.75
CA PRO A 383 27.55 -0.27 8.33
C PRO A 383 28.17 -1.19 9.40
N LEU A 384 27.35 -1.93 10.15
CA LEU A 384 27.78 -2.88 11.16
C LEU A 384 28.29 -4.18 10.50
N ALA A 385 29.61 -4.32 10.40
CA ALA A 385 30.26 -5.48 9.78
C ALA A 385 29.88 -6.83 10.41
N SER A 386 29.66 -6.88 11.73
CA SER A 386 29.27 -8.11 12.42
C SER A 386 27.87 -8.61 12.03
N TYR A 387 27.04 -7.77 11.39
CA TYR A 387 25.70 -8.13 10.93
C TYR A 387 25.66 -8.60 9.46
N HIS A 388 26.78 -8.52 8.72
CA HIS A 388 26.82 -8.85 7.28
C HIS A 388 26.35 -10.28 6.98
N CYS A 389 26.76 -11.26 7.78
CA CYS A 389 26.38 -12.65 7.53
C CYS A 389 24.89 -12.92 7.77
N THR A 390 24.32 -12.31 8.80
CA THR A 390 22.87 -12.37 9.04
C THR A 390 22.12 -11.70 7.89
N TYR A 391 22.51 -10.47 7.53
CA TYR A 391 21.89 -9.72 6.43
C TYR A 391 21.89 -10.52 5.11
N ILE A 392 23.03 -11.13 4.76
CA ILE A 392 23.14 -11.93 3.53
C ILE A 392 22.33 -13.23 3.59
N SER A 393 22.28 -13.88 4.76
CA SER A 393 21.44 -15.06 4.95
C SER A 393 19.96 -14.73 4.83
N ASP A 394 19.54 -13.60 5.39
CA ASP A 394 18.16 -13.11 5.34
C ASP A 394 17.79 -12.72 3.91
N TRP A 395 18.66 -11.96 3.22
CA TRP A 395 18.51 -11.57 1.82
C TRP A 395 18.28 -12.78 0.90
N VAL A 396 19.15 -13.80 0.98
CA VAL A 396 19.02 -15.04 0.21
C VAL A 396 17.74 -15.79 0.55
N SER A 397 17.38 -15.86 1.84
CA SER A 397 16.18 -16.57 2.28
C SER A 397 14.90 -15.92 1.77
N ILE A 398 14.83 -14.58 1.80
CA ILE A 398 13.68 -13.81 1.30
C ILE A 398 13.56 -14.00 -0.21
N LYS A 399 14.67 -13.84 -0.96
CA LYS A 399 14.65 -14.03 -2.41
C LYS A 399 14.24 -15.45 -2.80
N ALA A 400 14.77 -16.48 -2.14
CA ALA A 400 14.39 -17.85 -2.39
C ALA A 400 12.90 -18.12 -2.08
N ARG A 401 12.39 -17.63 -0.93
CA ARG A 401 10.99 -17.82 -0.53
C ARG A 401 10.01 -17.18 -1.51
N TRP A 402 10.33 -15.98 -1.99
CA TRP A 402 9.49 -15.23 -2.92
C TRP A 402 9.79 -15.53 -4.39
N LYS A 403 10.73 -16.44 -4.68
CA LYS A 403 11.19 -16.77 -6.03
C LYS A 403 11.65 -15.54 -6.81
N LEU A 404 12.33 -14.63 -6.12
CA LEU A 404 12.99 -13.48 -6.71
C LEU A 404 14.35 -13.92 -7.26
N SER A 405 14.71 -13.40 -8.43
CA SER A 405 15.99 -13.64 -9.07
C SER A 405 17.09 -12.75 -8.51
N MET A 406 18.32 -13.02 -8.93
CA MET A 406 19.46 -12.12 -8.75
C MET A 406 20.08 -11.85 -10.11
N ASP A 407 20.62 -10.65 -10.30
CA ASP A 407 21.47 -10.41 -11.44
C ASP A 407 22.86 -11.05 -11.27
N GLN A 408 23.66 -11.02 -12.34
CA GLN A 408 24.97 -11.66 -12.32
C GLN A 408 25.96 -11.01 -11.33
N SER A 409 25.85 -9.70 -11.12
CA SER A 409 26.70 -8.93 -10.20
C SER A 409 26.32 -9.25 -8.75
N GLU A 410 25.03 -9.14 -8.44
CA GLU A 410 24.45 -9.45 -7.15
C GLU A 410 24.75 -10.88 -6.75
N TYR A 411 24.43 -11.86 -7.60
CA TYR A 411 24.71 -13.26 -7.32
C TYR A 411 26.20 -13.51 -7.05
N GLY A 412 27.07 -12.90 -7.87
CA GLY A 412 28.52 -13.01 -7.70
C GLY A 412 29.02 -12.42 -6.39
N ARG A 413 28.47 -11.27 -5.98
CA ARG A 413 28.78 -10.62 -4.70
C ARG A 413 28.27 -11.43 -3.51
N VAL A 414 26.99 -11.78 -3.54
CA VAL A 414 26.31 -12.55 -2.49
C VAL A 414 27.02 -13.89 -2.30
N LYS A 415 27.39 -14.59 -3.39
CA LYS A 415 28.14 -15.83 -3.30
C LYS A 415 29.46 -15.66 -2.53
N LYS A 416 30.25 -14.64 -2.87
CA LYS A 416 31.52 -14.36 -2.15
C LYS A 416 31.29 -14.07 -0.68
N LEU A 417 30.23 -13.34 -0.35
CA LEU A 417 29.87 -13.03 1.03
C LEU A 417 29.44 -14.31 1.79
N VAL A 418 28.59 -15.14 1.20
CA VAL A 418 28.21 -16.45 1.77
C VAL A 418 29.43 -17.34 2.00
N ASP A 419 30.34 -17.43 1.04
CA ASP A 419 31.58 -18.21 1.17
C ASP A 419 32.46 -17.67 2.32
N SER A 420 32.48 -16.34 2.53
CA SER A 420 33.26 -15.69 3.60
C SER A 420 32.64 -15.79 4.99
N CYS A 421 31.33 -16.01 5.08
CA CYS A 421 30.60 -16.16 6.34
C CYS A 421 30.79 -17.54 7.01
N GLY A 422 31.50 -18.46 6.34
CA GLY A 422 31.70 -19.83 6.78
C GLY A 422 30.40 -20.65 6.75
N THR A 423 30.49 -21.97 6.91
CA THR A 423 29.33 -22.83 7.16
C THR A 423 28.81 -22.59 8.57
N SER A 424 28.26 -21.40 8.81
CA SER A 424 27.41 -21.17 9.96
C SER A 424 26.15 -21.97 9.71
N VAL A 425 26.14 -23.20 10.23
CA VAL A 425 24.91 -23.96 10.44
C VAL A 425 23.98 -23.01 11.18
N THR A 426 22.85 -22.66 10.58
CA THR A 426 21.70 -22.13 11.32
C THR A 426 21.28 -23.21 12.30
N SER A 427 21.90 -23.22 13.48
CA SER A 427 21.32 -23.87 14.65
C SER A 427 20.06 -23.08 15.02
N PRO A 428 18.92 -23.75 15.25
CA PRO A 428 17.80 -23.09 15.89
C PRO A 428 18.24 -22.69 17.31
N THR A 429 18.07 -21.41 17.63
CA THR A 429 17.89 -20.90 18.99
C THR A 429 19.05 -21.15 19.99
N SER A 430 19.90 -20.13 20.17
CA SER A 430 20.30 -19.76 21.52
C SER A 430 19.28 -18.76 22.06
N SER A 431 18.38 -19.32 22.86
CA SER A 431 17.43 -18.71 23.79
C SER A 431 17.70 -17.23 24.16
N VAL A 432 16.87 -16.35 23.60
CA VAL A 432 16.14 -15.37 24.41
C VAL A 432 14.73 -15.94 24.55
N THR A 433 14.29 -16.14 25.79
CA THR A 433 13.01 -16.74 26.12
C THR A 433 11.86 -15.96 25.52
N VAL A 434 11.29 -16.47 24.43
CA VAL A 434 9.99 -16.04 23.91
C VAL A 434 8.93 -16.74 24.76
N PRO A 435 7.99 -16.02 25.40
CA PRO A 435 6.81 -16.65 25.98
C PRO A 435 5.96 -17.22 24.84
N VAL A 436 5.75 -18.53 24.92
CA VAL A 436 4.83 -19.30 24.07
C VAL A 436 3.47 -18.61 24.00
N ALA A 437 2.93 -18.52 22.79
CA ALA A 437 1.59 -18.02 22.49
C ALA A 437 0.52 -18.68 23.39
N PRO A 438 -0.46 -17.92 23.92
CA PRO A 438 -1.63 -18.54 24.52
C PRO A 438 -2.50 -19.20 23.44
N PRO A 439 -3.17 -20.33 23.78
CA PRO A 439 -4.07 -21.00 22.86
C PRO A 439 -5.35 -20.19 22.63
N SER A 440 -5.92 -20.43 21.46
CA SER A 440 -7.30 -20.20 21.03
C SER A 440 -8.29 -19.88 22.16
N VAL A 441 -8.87 -18.69 22.08
CA VAL A 441 -9.86 -18.17 23.03
C VAL A 441 -11.13 -19.02 22.97
N SER A 442 -11.26 -19.95 23.90
CA SER A 442 -12.57 -20.43 24.37
C SER A 442 -12.93 -19.66 25.64
N SER A 443 -14.19 -19.25 25.69
CA SER A 443 -14.80 -18.38 26.69
C SER A 443 -14.60 -18.84 28.14
N THR A 444 -13.90 -18.05 28.95
CA THR A 444 -14.12 -18.00 30.41
C THR A 444 -13.71 -16.63 30.97
N VAL A 445 -14.65 -15.96 31.61
CA VAL A 445 -14.49 -14.67 32.30
C VAL A 445 -13.64 -14.85 33.56
N PRO A 446 -12.55 -14.08 33.80
CA PRO A 446 -11.84 -14.13 35.07
C PRO A 446 -12.50 -13.22 36.12
N SER A 447 -12.80 -13.81 37.27
CA SER A 447 -13.14 -13.12 38.52
C SER A 447 -11.99 -12.22 38.99
N GLY A 448 -12.29 -10.96 39.31
CA GLY A 448 -11.33 -10.00 39.86
C GLY A 448 -11.55 -8.53 39.51
N VAL A 449 -12.63 -8.18 38.81
CA VAL A 449 -12.91 -6.80 38.39
C VAL A 449 -13.35 -5.97 39.59
N LYS A 450 -12.59 -4.92 39.95
CA LYS A 450 -13.08 -3.86 40.85
C LYS A 450 -14.21 -3.10 40.14
N TYR A 451 -15.44 -3.34 40.56
CA TYR A 451 -16.58 -2.57 40.10
C TYR A 451 -16.47 -1.13 40.59
N VAL A 452 -16.53 -0.16 39.67
CA VAL A 452 -16.42 1.26 39.98
C VAL A 452 -17.67 2.01 39.57
N SER A 453 -18.09 2.97 40.39
CA SER A 453 -19.26 3.78 40.10
C SER A 453 -18.87 5.04 39.30
N PRO A 454 -19.55 5.33 38.17
CA PRO A 454 -19.31 6.54 37.39
C PRO A 454 -19.38 7.80 38.26
N GLY A 455 -18.38 8.69 38.14
CA GLY A 455 -18.32 9.98 38.85
C GLY A 455 -17.92 9.91 40.33
N ALA A 456 -17.76 8.72 40.92
CA ALA A 456 -17.28 8.56 42.29
C ALA A 456 -15.79 8.92 42.41
N TYR A 457 -15.37 9.37 43.60
CA TYR A 457 -13.95 9.66 43.86
C TYR A 457 -13.11 8.39 43.76
N CYS A 458 -11.87 8.57 43.30
CA CYS A 458 -10.98 7.46 43.03
C CYS A 458 -9.53 7.79 43.41
N SER A 459 -8.75 6.75 43.70
CA SER A 459 -7.32 6.80 43.96
C SER A 459 -6.72 5.40 43.74
N PRO A 460 -5.50 5.27 43.20
CA PRO A 460 -4.64 6.35 42.69
C PRO A 460 -5.13 6.94 41.37
N ILE A 461 -4.68 8.16 41.03
CA ILE A 461 -4.88 8.76 39.70
C ILE A 461 -4.27 7.83 38.65
N GLY A 462 -5.00 7.57 37.56
CA GLY A 462 -4.61 6.62 36.53
C GLY A 462 -5.08 5.18 36.77
N ALA A 463 -5.68 4.88 37.93
CA ALA A 463 -6.34 3.59 38.14
C ALA A 463 -7.47 3.38 37.12
N GLN A 464 -7.68 2.12 36.72
CA GLN A 464 -8.75 1.70 35.82
C GLN A 464 -9.73 0.81 36.57
N GLY A 465 -11.02 0.95 36.26
CA GLY A 465 -12.08 0.14 36.83
C GLY A 465 -13.23 -0.01 35.83
N ILE A 466 -14.10 -0.98 36.05
CA ILE A 466 -15.22 -1.27 35.15
C ILE A 466 -16.52 -1.04 35.91
N ALA A 467 -17.45 -0.28 35.34
CA ALA A 467 -18.78 -0.16 35.93
C ALA A 467 -19.61 -1.43 35.69
N GLU A 468 -20.69 -1.64 36.44
CA GLU A 468 -21.60 -2.79 36.23
C GLU A 468 -22.11 -2.89 34.78
N SER A 469 -22.19 -1.77 34.06
CA SER A 469 -22.50 -1.70 32.62
C SER A 469 -21.41 -2.21 31.68
N LYS A 470 -20.32 -2.78 32.21
CA LYS A 470 -19.11 -3.23 31.49
C LYS A 470 -18.37 -2.12 30.74
N VAL A 471 -18.70 -0.86 31.03
CA VAL A 471 -18.00 0.31 30.50
C VAL A 471 -16.76 0.56 31.35
N SER A 472 -15.62 0.79 30.70
CA SER A 472 -14.36 1.11 31.37
C SER A 472 -14.30 2.56 31.81
N TYR A 473 -13.77 2.78 33.02
CA TYR A 473 -13.60 4.09 33.63
C TYR A 473 -12.15 4.31 34.07
N LEU A 474 -11.66 5.52 33.85
CA LEU A 474 -10.34 5.99 34.26
C LEU A 474 -10.48 6.95 35.45
N CYS A 475 -9.62 6.76 36.45
CA CYS A 475 -9.49 7.70 37.55
C CYS A 475 -8.70 8.94 37.12
N ALA A 476 -9.34 10.09 36.97
CA ALA A 476 -8.69 11.33 36.51
C ALA A 476 -9.20 12.57 37.27
N THR A 477 -8.37 13.61 37.35
CA THR A 477 -8.73 14.94 37.90
C THR A 477 -9.43 15.84 36.87
N THR A 478 -9.57 15.37 35.63
CA THR A 478 -10.22 16.06 34.52
C THR A 478 -11.39 15.25 33.96
N SER A 479 -12.32 15.92 33.28
CA SER A 479 -13.46 15.33 32.55
C SER A 479 -13.02 14.65 31.25
N ALA A 480 -13.93 13.95 30.57
CA ALA A 480 -13.65 13.35 29.25
C ALA A 480 -13.20 14.38 28.19
N THR A 481 -13.65 15.64 28.31
CA THR A 481 -13.30 16.76 27.43
C THR A 481 -12.07 17.54 27.91
N GLY A 482 -11.41 17.11 29.01
CA GLY A 482 -10.18 17.71 29.52
C GLY A 482 -10.37 18.82 30.55
N GLU A 483 -11.60 19.15 30.94
CA GLU A 483 -11.84 20.19 31.95
C GLU A 483 -11.55 19.68 33.38
N PRO A 484 -10.81 20.44 34.21
CA PRO A 484 -10.50 20.02 35.58
C PRO A 484 -11.75 19.99 36.47
N TYR A 485 -11.88 18.97 37.33
CA TYR A 485 -12.95 18.92 38.31
C TYR A 485 -12.75 20.00 39.39
N ALA A 486 -13.84 20.71 39.73
CA ALA A 486 -13.83 21.94 40.54
C ALA A 486 -13.16 21.82 41.93
N ASN A 487 -12.97 20.61 42.46
CA ASN A 487 -12.32 20.38 43.75
C ASN A 487 -10.94 19.72 43.66
N GLY A 488 -10.37 19.59 42.45
CA GLY A 488 -9.04 19.02 42.20
C GLY A 488 -8.89 17.53 42.52
N ARG A 489 -9.98 16.86 42.93
CA ARG A 489 -9.97 15.44 43.33
C ARG A 489 -10.34 14.56 42.15
N ALA A 490 -9.64 13.43 42.04
CA ALA A 490 -9.86 12.49 40.95
C ALA A 490 -11.18 11.75 41.09
N ARG A 491 -11.84 11.54 39.95
CA ARG A 491 -13.11 10.81 39.83
C ARG A 491 -13.04 9.79 38.69
N TRP A 492 -13.85 8.74 38.78
CA TRP A 492 -14.05 7.79 37.71
C TRP A 492 -14.79 8.45 36.54
N ARG A 493 -14.08 8.72 35.43
CA ARG A 493 -14.67 9.20 34.16
C ARG A 493 -14.69 8.08 33.12
N LYS A 494 -15.65 8.12 32.20
CA LYS A 494 -15.69 7.20 31.06
C LYS A 494 -14.40 7.42 30.27
N GLY A 495 -13.64 6.33 30.04
CA GLY A 495 -12.38 6.34 29.32
C GLY A 495 -12.52 6.89 27.90
#